data_AF-A0A7S2ME85-F1
#
_entry.id   AF-A0A7S2ME85-F1
#
_cell.length_a   1.000
_cell.length_b   1.000
_cell.length_c   1.000
_cell.angle_alpha   90.00
_cell.angle_beta   90.00
_cell.angle_gamma   90.00
#
_symmetry.space_group_name_H-M   'P 1'
#
loop_
_entity.id
_entity.type
_entity.pdbx_description
1 polymer ?
#
loop_
_entity_poly.entity_id
_entity_poly.type
_entity_poly.pdbx_seq_one_letter_code
_entity_poly.pdbx_strand_id
1 'polypeptide(L)'
;MKNSQFTKGDLAFDSTDDVPAIIVSNAYERAKGHKVGDGIFWQHFAQRYRDTRIETTSTNDCAADNFGQRWDIIRPDSTYGGTFYGSPVEVMFADHGHHTVKLTETCGDTTTSYEYDVMSKHVRYEIRSLSNEDRNAFFNALHAVYNTNQKDGVAKYGAKFRSIEYLVREHLYGAASKDCDHWHDDAGILTHHMAFTLELEQGLQTIQPNITIPYWDYTIDSYSVSDFVNSPIFYDSWFGAASPDNDEHIITKGRWAYQSVLKNAQDYSHVHNPYGVLRSPWNTNPIGFITRSRYTLGVKDGGWTIPACMDFNEVSNFDWIGDYFSALNGELHGPIHIMIGGHWFYDDHSYNISKGLAATSSGSQLSDGFLLASKFLWRQGYIRCPDFCSADTSTTDCSCSIPSEIQGDKDAYTILESTGIFNSIGTFEQPAFLNAMGTTYQGLLDFLGHVGHPGEMFTSAAPYDPTFWPLHGVAERFMGMARIASYEFDIIDLNETWGYRHSDVMSDTHVVCDWDGLTGTEMPDCVKGVTCSGHKSDDLLPMGDFLGSGETYTNMEFYEFSAPWNDDLPYTYDTFFDWPACSEQGIDFFTSYSSYNSLYTDIVARNPLKSKTVSMDTESSPSKLSGMSGIF
;
A
#
# COMPACT_ATOMS: atom_id res chain seq x y z
N MET A 1 -17.52 16.98 12.17
CA MET A 1 -18.17 18.16 11.53
C MET A 1 -19.47 17.69 10.86
N LYS A 2 -20.37 18.61 10.43
CA LYS A 2 -21.80 18.34 10.16
C LYS A 2 -22.08 17.12 9.26
N ASN A 3 -22.85 16.16 9.80
CA ASN A 3 -23.58 15.13 9.07
C ASN A 3 -24.41 15.72 7.93
N SER A 4 -24.04 15.47 6.67
CA SER A 4 -24.97 15.54 5.55
C SER A 4 -25.53 14.14 5.30
N GLN A 5 -26.68 13.86 5.91
CA GLN A 5 -27.53 12.74 5.50
C GLN A 5 -27.98 12.98 4.05
N PHE A 6 -27.52 12.17 3.11
CA PHE A 6 -28.14 12.09 1.80
C PHE A 6 -29.44 11.29 1.94
N THR A 7 -30.56 12.00 1.97
CA THR A 7 -31.89 11.38 1.96
C THR A 7 -32.18 10.80 0.58
N LYS A 8 -32.53 9.51 0.56
CA LYS A 8 -33.17 8.81 -0.55
C LYS A 8 -34.48 9.53 -0.90
N GLY A 9 -34.47 10.32 -1.97
CA GLY A 9 -35.59 11.13 -2.41
C GLY A 9 -36.16 10.61 -3.73
N ASP A 10 -37.44 10.24 -3.70
CA ASP A 10 -38.25 9.90 -4.87
C ASP A 10 -38.16 10.99 -5.95
N LEU A 11 -37.73 10.60 -7.15
CA LEU A 11 -37.76 11.45 -8.34
C LEU A 11 -38.61 10.77 -9.41
N ALA A 12 -39.90 11.09 -9.42
CA ALA A 12 -40.74 10.89 -10.59
C ALA A 12 -40.43 12.01 -11.60
N PHE A 13 -40.01 11.66 -12.82
CA PHE A 13 -39.85 12.63 -13.91
C PHE A 13 -40.48 12.16 -15.22
N ASP A 14 -41.16 13.14 -15.80
CA ASP A 14 -41.89 13.14 -17.06
C ASP A 14 -40.96 12.93 -18.27
N SER A 15 -41.47 12.22 -19.28
CA SER A 15 -40.72 11.79 -20.45
C SER A 15 -40.77 12.86 -21.55
N THR A 16 -39.67 13.59 -21.79
CA THR A 16 -39.38 14.25 -23.07
C THR A 16 -37.85 14.41 -23.29
N ASP A 17 -37.45 14.29 -24.56
CA ASP A 17 -36.14 14.51 -25.24
C ASP A 17 -35.00 13.47 -25.16
N ASP A 18 -34.56 13.03 -26.37
CA ASP A 18 -33.46 12.12 -26.70
C ASP A 18 -32.09 12.78 -26.44
N VAL A 19 -31.54 12.56 -25.25
CA VAL A 19 -30.13 12.87 -24.96
C VAL A 19 -29.24 11.80 -25.61
N PRO A 20 -28.23 12.15 -26.42
CA PRO A 20 -27.26 11.19 -26.92
C PRO A 20 -26.53 10.51 -25.76
N ALA A 21 -26.51 9.19 -25.70
CA ALA A 21 -25.62 8.52 -24.74
C ALA A 21 -24.18 8.58 -25.27
N ILE A 22 -23.21 8.66 -24.36
CA ILE A 22 -21.80 8.66 -24.71
C ILE A 22 -21.07 7.47 -24.11
N ILE A 23 -20.02 7.03 -24.80
CA ILE A 23 -19.05 6.07 -24.31
C ILE A 23 -17.75 6.82 -24.06
N VAL A 24 -17.30 6.76 -22.80
CA VAL A 24 -15.97 7.19 -22.40
C VAL A 24 -15.16 5.93 -22.07
N SER A 25 -14.00 5.78 -22.71
CA SER A 25 -13.13 4.62 -22.46
C SER A 25 -11.65 4.91 -22.71
N ASN A 26 -10.77 4.31 -21.92
CA ASN A 26 -9.34 4.24 -22.25
C ASN A 26 -9.01 2.95 -23.05
N ALA A 27 -7.75 2.80 -23.46
CA ALA A 27 -7.30 1.64 -24.22
C ALA A 27 -7.42 0.31 -23.45
N TYR A 28 -7.22 0.33 -22.12
CA TYR A 28 -7.35 -0.85 -21.26
C TYR A 28 -8.79 -1.39 -21.26
N GLU A 29 -9.78 -0.52 -21.04
CA GLU A 29 -11.19 -0.90 -20.99
C GLU A 29 -11.66 -1.46 -22.33
N ARG A 30 -11.21 -0.89 -23.45
CA ARG A 30 -11.51 -1.41 -24.79
C ARG A 30 -10.86 -2.76 -25.06
N ALA A 31 -9.64 -2.98 -24.58
CA ALA A 31 -8.92 -4.24 -24.78
C ALA A 31 -9.45 -5.37 -23.91
N LYS A 32 -9.88 -5.07 -22.68
CA LYS A 32 -10.36 -6.05 -21.69
C LYS A 32 -11.87 -6.23 -21.70
N GLY A 33 -12.63 -5.25 -22.21
CA GLY A 33 -14.08 -5.23 -22.08
C GLY A 33 -14.55 -5.01 -20.65
N HIS A 34 -13.69 -4.45 -19.80
CA HIS A 34 -13.90 -4.26 -18.36
C HIS A 34 -13.72 -2.79 -18.00
N LYS A 35 -14.61 -2.23 -17.17
CA LYS A 35 -14.57 -0.82 -16.78
C LYS A 35 -13.58 -0.60 -15.64
N VAL A 36 -12.86 0.53 -15.67
CA VAL A 36 -11.98 0.90 -14.54
C VAL A 36 -12.82 1.04 -13.26
N GLY A 37 -12.30 0.54 -12.14
CA GLY A 37 -13.01 0.54 -10.85
C GLY A 37 -14.32 -0.24 -10.92
N ASP A 38 -14.40 -1.24 -11.81
CA ASP A 38 -15.57 -2.06 -12.13
C ASP A 38 -16.81 -1.24 -12.58
N GLY A 39 -16.64 0.05 -12.92
CA GLY A 39 -17.72 0.95 -13.31
C GLY A 39 -18.67 1.33 -12.17
N ILE A 40 -18.24 1.22 -10.91
CA ILE A 40 -19.12 1.34 -9.73
C ILE A 40 -19.50 2.79 -9.43
N PHE A 41 -18.52 3.70 -9.31
CA PHE A 41 -18.76 5.04 -8.73
C PHE A 41 -19.06 6.14 -9.74
N TRP A 42 -18.49 6.05 -10.94
CA TRP A 42 -18.58 7.12 -11.94
C TRP A 42 -19.11 6.58 -13.25
N GLN A 43 -20.17 7.22 -13.76
CA GLN A 43 -20.78 6.86 -15.04
C GLN A 43 -19.79 7.03 -16.21
N HIS A 44 -18.96 8.07 -16.13
CA HIS A 44 -17.92 8.35 -17.10
C HIS A 44 -16.61 8.59 -16.37
N PHE A 45 -15.58 7.85 -16.77
CA PHE A 45 -14.27 7.89 -16.16
C PHE A 45 -13.20 8.11 -17.21
N ALA A 46 -12.23 8.98 -16.90
CA ALA A 46 -11.06 9.23 -17.71
C ALA A 46 -9.78 9.01 -16.89
N GLN A 47 -8.90 8.13 -17.36
CA GLN A 47 -7.60 7.95 -16.73
C GLN A 47 -6.71 9.18 -16.99
N ARG A 48 -6.13 9.73 -15.92
CA ARG A 48 -5.22 10.88 -16.02
C ARG A 48 -4.00 10.55 -16.88
N TYR A 49 -3.61 11.51 -17.71
CA TYR A 49 -2.47 11.48 -18.63
C TYR A 49 -2.45 10.30 -19.60
N ARG A 50 -3.64 9.82 -19.99
CA ARG A 50 -3.84 8.83 -21.05
C ARG A 50 -4.91 9.29 -22.02
N ASP A 51 -4.78 8.85 -23.25
CA ASP A 51 -5.79 9.07 -24.28
C ASP A 51 -7.10 8.38 -23.87
N THR A 52 -8.14 9.19 -23.77
CA THR A 52 -9.51 8.78 -23.46
C THR A 52 -10.35 9.01 -24.70
N ARG A 53 -10.94 7.92 -25.21
CA ARG A 53 -11.82 7.96 -26.37
C ARG A 53 -13.24 8.30 -25.91
N ILE A 54 -13.80 9.35 -26.49
CA ILE A 54 -15.18 9.79 -26.26
C ILE A 54 -15.94 9.67 -27.57
N GLU A 55 -17.09 8.99 -27.54
CA GLU A 55 -17.96 8.81 -28.71
C GLU A 55 -19.43 8.80 -28.34
N THR A 56 -20.29 9.21 -29.26
CA THR A 56 -21.75 9.06 -29.15
C THR A 56 -22.18 7.64 -29.50
N THR A 57 -23.18 7.11 -28.80
CA THR A 57 -23.84 5.84 -29.19
C THR A 57 -24.90 6.04 -30.27
N SER A 58 -25.35 7.28 -30.48
CA SER A 58 -26.37 7.61 -31.48
C SER A 58 -25.77 7.58 -32.89
N THR A 59 -26.54 7.03 -33.83
CA THR A 59 -26.21 6.97 -35.27
C THR A 59 -27.03 7.99 -36.07
N ASN A 60 -27.50 9.05 -35.40
CA ASN A 60 -28.36 10.07 -36.00
C ASN A 60 -27.68 10.64 -37.26
N ASP A 61 -28.45 10.98 -38.29
CA ASP A 61 -27.93 11.48 -39.59
C ASP A 61 -26.98 12.69 -39.44
N CYS A 62 -27.05 13.42 -38.33
CA CYS A 62 -26.14 14.55 -38.02
C CYS A 62 -24.71 14.13 -37.65
N ALA A 63 -24.50 12.88 -37.22
CA ALA A 63 -23.19 12.32 -36.89
C ALA A 63 -22.42 11.86 -38.15
N ALA A 64 -23.07 11.82 -39.32
CA ALA A 64 -22.46 11.36 -40.57
C ALA A 64 -21.45 12.36 -41.17
N ASP A 65 -21.57 13.65 -40.82
CA ASP A 65 -20.60 14.67 -41.16
C ASP A 65 -19.69 14.91 -39.94
N ASN A 66 -18.42 14.49 -39.97
CA ASN A 66 -17.45 14.62 -38.85
C ASN A 66 -17.30 16.04 -38.25
N PHE A 67 -17.86 17.07 -38.89
CA PHE A 67 -17.87 18.46 -38.41
C PHE A 67 -19.17 18.88 -37.68
N GLY A 68 -20.18 18.01 -37.67
CA GLY A 68 -21.46 18.25 -37.00
C GLY A 68 -21.39 18.13 -35.48
N GLN A 69 -20.37 17.45 -34.94
CA GLN A 69 -20.17 17.27 -33.51
C GLN A 69 -18.93 18.01 -33.02
N ARG A 70 -19.12 18.85 -32.00
CA ARG A 70 -18.07 19.60 -31.30
C ARG A 70 -18.07 19.21 -29.83
N TRP A 71 -16.91 18.92 -29.28
CA TRP A 71 -16.72 18.60 -27.86
C TRP A 71 -15.89 19.69 -27.21
N ASP A 72 -16.43 20.37 -26.20
CA ASP A 72 -15.67 21.31 -25.38
C ASP A 72 -15.42 20.69 -24.01
N ILE A 73 -14.17 20.67 -23.57
CA ILE A 73 -13.77 20.14 -22.26
C ILE A 73 -13.59 21.31 -21.31
N ILE A 74 -14.27 21.27 -20.17
CA ILE A 74 -14.13 22.23 -19.08
C ILE A 74 -13.46 21.50 -17.91
N ARG A 75 -12.37 22.06 -17.40
CA ARG A 75 -11.58 21.52 -16.29
C ARG A 75 -12.31 21.66 -14.95
N PRO A 76 -11.87 20.94 -13.90
CA PRO A 76 -12.45 21.02 -12.56
C PRO A 76 -12.43 22.43 -11.96
N ASP A 77 -11.42 23.24 -12.31
CA ASP A 77 -11.31 24.65 -11.90
C ASP A 77 -12.18 25.61 -12.75
N SER A 78 -13.11 25.06 -13.55
CA SER A 78 -13.96 25.78 -14.50
C SER A 78 -13.20 26.49 -15.63
N THR A 79 -11.91 26.23 -15.81
CA THR A 79 -11.16 26.76 -16.96
C THR A 79 -11.35 25.90 -18.21
N TYR A 80 -11.17 26.53 -19.36
CA TYR A 80 -11.37 25.88 -20.65
C TYR A 80 -10.21 24.94 -21.01
N GLY A 81 -10.52 23.66 -21.28
CA GLY A 81 -9.57 22.59 -21.53
C GLY A 81 -9.29 22.28 -23.01
N GLY A 82 -10.20 22.61 -23.92
CA GLY A 82 -10.01 22.45 -25.38
C GLY A 82 -11.30 22.12 -26.16
N THR A 83 -11.23 22.25 -27.51
CA THR A 83 -12.28 21.77 -28.43
C THR A 83 -11.78 20.59 -29.25
N PHE A 84 -12.63 19.60 -29.46
CA PHE A 84 -12.43 18.47 -30.36
C PHE A 84 -13.63 18.34 -31.32
N TYR A 85 -13.45 17.72 -32.48
CA TYR A 85 -14.50 17.58 -33.50
C TYR A 85 -14.62 16.14 -33.99
N GLY A 86 -15.85 15.70 -34.24
CA GLY A 86 -16.19 14.36 -34.70
C GLY A 86 -16.61 13.39 -33.59
N SER A 87 -16.79 12.12 -33.94
CA SER A 87 -17.04 11.02 -33.00
C SER A 87 -16.52 9.73 -33.66
N PRO A 88 -15.52 9.04 -33.07
CA PRO A 88 -14.90 9.33 -31.78
C PRO A 88 -13.95 10.54 -31.80
N VAL A 89 -13.70 11.11 -30.62
CA VAL A 89 -12.55 11.99 -30.32
C VAL A 89 -11.64 11.34 -29.29
N GLU A 90 -10.35 11.67 -29.32
CA GLU A 90 -9.37 11.26 -28.30
C GLU A 90 -8.96 12.50 -27.50
N VAL A 91 -9.11 12.42 -26.18
CA VAL A 91 -8.88 13.52 -25.24
C VAL A 91 -7.99 13.02 -24.12
N MET A 92 -6.96 13.80 -23.77
CA MET A 92 -6.13 13.51 -22.60
C MET A 92 -6.52 14.43 -21.44
N PHE A 93 -6.93 13.83 -20.32
CA PHE A 93 -7.27 14.54 -19.08
C PHE A 93 -6.05 14.61 -18.18
N ALA A 94 -5.60 15.80 -17.78
CA ALA A 94 -4.42 15.98 -16.94
C ALA A 94 -4.78 16.32 -15.48
N ASP A 95 -5.87 17.05 -15.28
CA ASP A 95 -6.33 17.50 -13.98
C ASP A 95 -7.10 16.39 -13.26
N HIS A 96 -7.07 16.40 -11.93
CA HIS A 96 -7.85 15.47 -11.11
C HIS A 96 -9.22 16.07 -10.80
N GLY A 97 -10.25 15.22 -10.83
CA GLY A 97 -11.62 15.59 -10.44
C GLY A 97 -12.59 15.64 -11.63
N HIS A 98 -13.77 16.20 -11.36
CA HIS A 98 -14.89 16.29 -12.29
C HIS A 98 -14.63 17.29 -13.42
N HIS A 99 -14.66 16.81 -14.65
CA HIS A 99 -14.65 17.64 -15.85
C HIS A 99 -16.05 17.71 -16.44
N THR A 100 -16.45 18.89 -16.92
CA THR A 100 -17.66 18.99 -17.75
C THR A 100 -17.27 18.82 -19.22
N VAL A 101 -17.78 17.77 -19.84
CA VAL A 101 -17.64 17.50 -21.27
C VAL A 101 -18.92 17.95 -21.96
N LYS A 102 -18.83 19.01 -22.75
CA LYS A 102 -19.96 19.56 -23.49
C LYS A 102 -19.95 19.07 -24.93
N LEU A 103 -20.97 18.34 -25.34
CA LEU A 103 -21.23 17.98 -26.73
C LEU A 103 -22.15 19.03 -27.36
N THR A 104 -21.76 19.58 -28.50
CA THR A 104 -22.60 20.41 -29.34
C THR A 104 -22.81 19.73 -30.69
N GLU A 105 -24.05 19.40 -31.02
CA GLU A 105 -24.44 18.78 -32.28
C GLU A 105 -25.12 19.82 -33.18
N THR A 106 -24.68 19.92 -34.44
CA THR A 106 -25.24 20.80 -35.47
C THR A 106 -25.89 19.95 -36.56
N CYS A 107 -27.21 20.02 -36.65
CA CYS A 107 -28.06 19.30 -37.58
C CYS A 107 -28.76 20.30 -38.53
N GLY A 108 -28.17 20.57 -39.70
CA GLY A 108 -28.67 21.65 -40.58
C GLY A 108 -28.59 23.00 -39.87
N ASP A 109 -29.74 23.67 -39.69
CA ASP A 109 -29.82 24.97 -38.99
C ASP A 109 -30.02 24.86 -37.47
N THR A 110 -30.18 23.64 -36.94
CA THR A 110 -30.40 23.40 -35.51
C THR A 110 -29.08 23.08 -34.82
N THR A 111 -28.78 23.77 -33.72
CA THR A 111 -27.64 23.45 -32.85
C THR A 111 -28.15 23.12 -31.45
N THR A 112 -27.79 21.94 -30.96
CA THR A 112 -28.16 21.47 -29.61
C THR A 112 -26.90 21.20 -28.79
N SER A 113 -26.94 21.42 -27.48
CA SER A 113 -25.82 21.13 -26.58
C SER A 113 -26.23 20.28 -25.39
N TYR A 114 -25.33 19.39 -24.99
CA TYR A 114 -25.45 18.44 -23.89
C TYR A 114 -24.20 18.52 -23.02
N GLU A 115 -24.35 18.28 -21.72
CA GLU A 115 -23.24 18.28 -20.77
C GLU A 115 -23.16 16.93 -20.04
N TYR A 116 -21.95 16.39 -19.96
CA TYR A 116 -21.63 15.15 -19.30
C TYR A 116 -20.57 15.41 -18.23
N ASP A 117 -20.72 14.76 -17.10
CA ASP A 117 -19.72 14.77 -16.04
C ASP A 117 -18.73 13.62 -16.24
N VAL A 118 -17.43 13.90 -16.21
CA VAL A 118 -16.37 12.90 -16.38
C VAL A 118 -15.38 13.03 -15.24
N MET A 119 -15.33 12.02 -14.36
CA MET A 119 -14.34 11.94 -13.31
C MET A 119 -12.97 11.58 -13.88
N SER A 120 -11.93 12.32 -13.53
CA SER A 120 -10.55 11.97 -13.89
C SER A 120 -9.66 11.66 -12.69
N LYS A 121 -9.11 10.44 -12.67
CA LYS A 121 -8.18 9.95 -11.65
C LYS A 121 -7.05 9.14 -12.25
N HIS A 122 -5.99 8.95 -11.47
CA HIS A 122 -4.99 7.93 -11.75
C HIS A 122 -5.57 6.52 -11.62
N VAL A 123 -4.96 5.54 -12.28
CA VAL A 123 -5.38 4.13 -12.19
C VAL A 123 -4.17 3.29 -11.82
N ARG A 124 -4.28 2.53 -10.73
CA ARG A 124 -3.32 1.50 -10.33
C ARG A 124 -3.71 0.18 -10.96
N TYR A 125 -2.75 -0.46 -11.62
CA TYR A 125 -2.94 -1.71 -12.36
C TYR A 125 -2.14 -2.84 -11.74
N GLU A 126 -2.59 -4.06 -11.96
CA GLU A 126 -1.79 -5.24 -11.69
C GLU A 126 -0.51 -5.20 -12.56
N ILE A 127 0.67 -5.40 -11.98
CA ILE A 127 1.95 -5.15 -12.65
C ILE A 127 2.20 -5.99 -13.93
N ARG A 128 1.66 -7.21 -14.02
CA ARG A 128 1.75 -8.08 -15.21
C ARG A 128 0.81 -7.60 -16.32
N SER A 129 -0.28 -6.92 -15.97
CA SER A 129 -1.22 -6.33 -16.93
C SER A 129 -0.67 -5.08 -17.66
N LEU A 130 0.32 -4.41 -17.06
CA LEU A 130 0.97 -3.25 -17.68
C LEU A 130 1.64 -3.62 -19.00
N SER A 131 1.61 -2.69 -19.96
CA SER A 131 2.43 -2.78 -21.15
C SER A 131 3.92 -2.75 -20.78
N ASN A 132 4.79 -3.29 -21.65
CA ASN A 132 6.24 -3.22 -21.41
C ASN A 132 6.74 -1.77 -21.34
N GLU A 133 6.11 -0.85 -22.07
CA GLU A 133 6.45 0.58 -22.02
C GLU A 133 6.09 1.19 -20.66
N ASP A 134 4.86 0.99 -20.19
CA ASP A 134 4.39 1.53 -18.92
C ASP A 134 5.15 0.95 -17.73
N ARG A 135 5.40 -0.37 -17.75
CA ARG A 135 6.19 -1.02 -16.71
C ARG A 135 7.61 -0.48 -16.66
N ASN A 136 8.24 -0.26 -17.82
CA ASN A 136 9.57 0.34 -17.88
C ASN A 136 9.58 1.81 -17.45
N ALA A 137 8.54 2.58 -17.76
CA ALA A 137 8.40 3.96 -17.29
C ALA A 137 8.33 4.02 -15.76
N PHE A 138 7.49 3.18 -15.14
CA PHE A 138 7.43 3.03 -13.68
C PHE A 138 8.80 2.68 -13.10
N PHE A 139 9.44 1.61 -13.61
CA PHE A 139 10.75 1.20 -13.10
C PHE A 139 11.85 2.26 -13.32
N ASN A 140 11.77 3.08 -14.37
CA ASN A 140 12.74 4.15 -14.62
C ASN A 140 12.58 5.28 -13.61
N ALA A 141 11.35 5.69 -13.30
CA ALA A 141 11.09 6.71 -12.30
C ALA A 141 11.44 6.22 -10.89
N LEU A 142 11.10 4.97 -10.55
CA LEU A 142 11.49 4.38 -9.27
C LEU A 142 13.02 4.32 -9.15
N HIS A 143 13.72 3.88 -10.21
CA HIS A 143 15.18 3.87 -10.20
C HIS A 143 15.78 5.28 -10.04
N ALA A 144 15.14 6.32 -10.56
CA ALA A 144 15.55 7.70 -10.32
C ALA A 144 15.36 8.14 -8.86
N VAL A 145 14.26 7.75 -8.20
CA VAL A 145 14.06 7.95 -6.74
C VAL A 145 15.18 7.28 -5.93
N TYR A 146 15.61 6.09 -6.36
CA TYR A 146 16.60 5.27 -5.67
C TYR A 146 18.05 5.71 -5.86
N ASN A 147 18.32 6.55 -6.87
CA ASN A 147 19.67 6.95 -7.26
C ASN A 147 19.86 8.46 -7.29
N THR A 148 18.89 9.23 -6.77
CA THR A 148 18.99 10.68 -6.64
C THR A 148 18.77 11.05 -5.18
N ASN A 149 19.77 11.67 -4.55
CA ASN A 149 19.62 12.15 -3.18
C ASN A 149 18.52 13.22 -3.07
N GLN A 150 17.99 13.40 -1.85
CA GLN A 150 16.86 14.29 -1.59
C GLN A 150 17.04 15.71 -2.14
N LYS A 151 18.20 16.33 -1.91
CA LYS A 151 18.45 17.73 -2.28
C LYS A 151 18.44 17.90 -3.79
N ASP A 152 19.17 17.04 -4.49
CA ASP A 152 19.29 17.12 -5.95
C ASP A 152 17.98 16.73 -6.64
N GLY A 153 17.25 15.77 -6.08
CA GLY A 153 15.95 15.35 -6.59
C GLY A 153 14.88 16.43 -6.44
N VAL A 154 14.82 17.13 -5.29
CA VAL A 154 13.92 18.28 -5.13
C VAL A 154 14.29 19.41 -6.11
N ALA A 155 15.58 19.69 -6.30
CA ALA A 155 16.02 20.71 -7.25
C ALA A 155 15.70 20.34 -8.71
N LYS A 156 15.70 19.05 -9.04
CA LYS A 156 15.52 18.55 -10.41
C LYS A 156 14.05 18.30 -10.76
N TYR A 157 13.28 17.68 -9.86
CA TYR A 157 11.94 17.17 -10.13
C TYR A 157 10.84 17.98 -9.42
N GLY A 158 11.16 18.66 -8.32
CA GLY A 158 10.24 19.56 -7.61
C GLY A 158 10.04 19.19 -6.14
N ALA A 159 9.26 20.02 -5.44
CA ALA A 159 9.14 19.98 -3.97
C ALA A 159 8.54 18.67 -3.40
N LYS A 160 7.71 17.97 -4.19
CA LYS A 160 7.12 16.68 -3.80
C LYS A 160 8.06 15.48 -4.00
N PHE A 161 9.25 15.67 -4.60
CA PHE A 161 10.20 14.57 -4.74
C PHE A 161 10.63 14.04 -3.36
N ARG A 162 10.66 12.71 -3.24
CA ARG A 162 11.22 11.98 -2.11
C ARG A 162 12.23 10.96 -2.63
N SER A 163 13.47 11.04 -2.14
CA SER A 163 14.52 10.05 -2.38
C SER A 163 14.26 8.79 -1.57
N ILE A 164 14.88 7.68 -1.97
CA ILE A 164 14.77 6.44 -1.20
C ILE A 164 15.30 6.60 0.24
N GLU A 165 16.37 7.37 0.44
CA GLU A 165 16.91 7.60 1.79
C GLU A 165 15.97 8.44 2.66
N TYR A 166 15.14 9.31 2.06
CA TYR A 166 14.09 10.02 2.81
C TYR A 166 13.04 9.02 3.30
N LEU A 167 12.52 8.21 2.37
CA LEU A 167 11.40 7.29 2.62
C LEU A 167 11.80 6.22 3.65
N VAL A 168 13.00 5.65 3.52
CA VAL A 168 13.48 4.67 4.51
C VAL A 168 13.70 5.30 5.89
N ARG A 169 14.20 6.53 5.96
CA ARG A 169 14.38 7.21 7.26
C ARG A 169 13.03 7.45 7.94
N GLU A 170 12.02 7.85 7.17
CA GLU A 170 10.66 8.05 7.69
C GLU A 170 10.09 6.73 8.24
N HIS A 171 10.20 5.64 7.47
CA HIS A 171 9.76 4.31 7.90
C HIS A 171 10.55 3.79 9.12
N LEU A 172 11.85 4.08 9.22
CA LEU A 172 12.67 3.76 10.40
C LEU A 172 12.23 4.55 11.64
N TYR A 173 11.83 5.82 11.51
CA TYR A 173 11.28 6.58 12.63
C TYR A 173 9.91 6.07 13.06
N GLY A 174 9.12 5.53 12.13
CA GLY A 174 7.87 4.85 12.44
C GLY A 174 8.07 3.52 13.17
N ALA A 175 9.03 2.70 12.75
CA ALA A 175 9.04 1.28 13.11
C ALA A 175 10.28 0.78 13.86
N ALA A 176 11.36 1.55 13.88
CA ALA A 176 12.62 1.18 14.54
C ALA A 176 12.95 2.06 15.76
N SER A 177 11.95 2.75 16.29
CA SER A 177 12.05 3.50 17.55
C SER A 177 12.20 2.55 18.76
N LYS A 178 12.89 3.05 19.80
CA LYS A 178 13.23 2.28 21.01
C LYS A 178 12.03 1.99 21.90
N ASP A 179 11.04 2.87 21.89
CA ASP A 179 9.86 2.82 22.74
C ASP A 179 8.80 1.84 22.22
N CYS A 180 8.50 1.86 20.91
CA CYS A 180 7.58 0.90 20.27
C CYS A 180 7.74 0.84 18.73
N ASP A 181 6.87 0.07 18.06
CA ASP A 181 6.63 0.19 16.62
C ASP A 181 5.36 1.01 16.44
N HIS A 182 5.46 2.19 15.85
CA HIS A 182 4.32 3.09 15.65
C HIS A 182 3.56 2.80 14.35
N TRP A 183 4.07 1.93 13.48
CA TRP A 183 3.54 1.75 12.12
C TRP A 183 3.05 0.33 11.84
N HIS A 184 3.49 -0.70 12.59
CA HIS A 184 3.13 -2.09 12.28
C HIS A 184 2.33 -2.79 13.39
N ASP A 185 2.66 -2.55 14.66
CA ASP A 185 2.23 -3.44 15.75
C ASP A 185 0.78 -3.18 16.27
N ASP A 186 -0.12 -2.53 15.48
CA ASP A 186 -1.53 -2.22 15.83
C ASP A 186 -2.32 -1.61 14.61
N ALA A 187 -3.51 -1.05 14.83
CA ALA A 187 -4.46 -0.50 13.84
C ALA A 187 -3.91 0.56 12.87
N GLY A 188 -2.77 1.18 13.16
CA GLY A 188 -2.17 2.22 12.31
C GLY A 188 -1.59 1.70 11.00
N ILE A 189 -1.41 0.39 10.85
CA ILE A 189 -0.63 -0.18 9.74
C ILE A 189 -1.11 0.20 8.34
N LEU A 190 -2.40 0.05 8.05
CA LEU A 190 -2.89 0.27 6.69
C LEU A 190 -2.87 1.74 6.31
N THR A 191 -3.30 2.62 7.20
CA THR A 191 -3.31 4.06 6.95
C THR A 191 -1.90 4.60 6.74
N HIS A 192 -0.91 4.15 7.53
CA HIS A 192 0.49 4.50 7.31
C HIS A 192 1.00 4.01 5.95
N HIS A 193 0.82 2.74 5.61
CA HIS A 193 1.37 2.19 4.37
C HIS A 193 0.67 2.74 3.12
N MET A 194 -0.63 3.01 3.17
CA MET A 194 -1.37 3.63 2.08
C MET A 194 -0.95 5.08 1.86
N ALA A 195 -0.84 5.87 2.92
CA ALA A 195 -0.37 7.26 2.85
C ALA A 195 1.09 7.34 2.38
N PHE A 196 1.93 6.39 2.81
CA PHE A 196 3.35 6.31 2.45
C PHE A 196 3.53 5.92 0.98
N THR A 197 2.73 4.96 0.51
CA THR A 197 2.68 4.59 -0.92
C THR A 197 2.19 5.77 -1.78
N LEU A 198 1.21 6.53 -1.30
CA LEU A 198 0.74 7.73 -1.99
C LEU A 198 1.80 8.86 -2.01
N GLU A 199 2.58 9.04 -0.93
CA GLU A 199 3.68 10.01 -0.92
C GLU A 199 4.75 9.64 -1.97
N LEU A 200 5.16 8.37 -2.05
CA LEU A 200 6.03 7.92 -3.13
C LEU A 200 5.40 8.15 -4.50
N GLU A 201 4.14 7.77 -4.69
CA GLU A 201 3.46 7.90 -5.98
C GLU A 201 3.49 9.35 -6.49
N GLN A 202 3.18 10.32 -5.61
CA GLN A 202 3.27 11.74 -5.96
C GLN A 202 4.72 12.18 -6.21
N GLY A 203 5.69 11.61 -5.48
CA GLY A 203 7.11 11.77 -5.76
C GLY A 203 7.49 11.30 -7.16
N LEU A 204 7.02 10.12 -7.59
CA LEU A 204 7.24 9.59 -8.94
C LEU A 204 6.57 10.46 -10.01
N GLN A 205 5.39 11.00 -9.72
CA GLN A 205 4.65 11.88 -10.62
C GLN A 205 5.36 13.22 -10.87
N THR A 206 6.27 13.65 -9.98
CA THR A 206 7.16 14.78 -10.25
C THR A 206 8.21 14.49 -11.33
N ILE A 207 8.55 13.22 -11.54
CA ILE A 207 9.48 12.76 -12.58
C ILE A 207 8.71 12.56 -13.89
N GLN A 208 7.57 11.89 -13.81
CA GLN A 208 6.71 11.62 -14.95
C GLN A 208 5.24 11.55 -14.51
N PRO A 209 4.38 12.51 -14.94
CA PRO A 209 3.05 12.69 -14.37
C PRO A 209 2.09 11.50 -14.52
N ASN A 210 2.28 10.65 -15.53
CA ASN A 210 1.36 9.54 -15.83
C ASN A 210 1.64 8.25 -15.03
N ILE A 211 2.65 8.25 -14.14
CA ILE A 211 3.06 7.09 -13.36
C ILE A 211 2.12 6.89 -12.17
N THR A 212 1.80 5.63 -11.90
CA THR A 212 1.09 5.14 -10.72
C THR A 212 1.86 3.97 -10.14
N ILE A 213 1.68 3.69 -8.84
CA ILE A 213 2.21 2.47 -8.23
C ILE A 213 1.38 1.29 -8.75
N PRO A 214 1.98 0.32 -9.45
CA PRO A 214 1.27 -0.91 -9.77
C PRO A 214 1.12 -1.76 -8.52
N TYR A 215 0.15 -2.66 -8.48
CA TYR A 215 0.03 -3.65 -7.41
C TYR A 215 0.48 -5.04 -7.90
N TRP A 216 0.98 -5.86 -6.98
CA TRP A 216 1.40 -7.24 -7.23
C TRP A 216 0.40 -8.21 -6.61
N ASP A 217 -0.52 -8.73 -7.42
CA ASP A 217 -1.49 -9.74 -6.98
C ASP A 217 -0.82 -11.11 -6.76
N TYR A 218 -0.29 -11.33 -5.56
CA TYR A 218 0.38 -12.57 -5.22
C TYR A 218 -0.57 -13.78 -5.10
N THR A 219 -1.90 -13.60 -5.10
CA THR A 219 -2.83 -14.74 -5.20
C THR A 219 -2.70 -15.46 -6.54
N ILE A 220 -2.37 -14.71 -7.61
CA ILE A 220 -2.05 -15.29 -8.92
C ILE A 220 -0.77 -16.12 -8.83
N ASP A 221 0.24 -15.68 -8.09
CA ASP A 221 1.49 -16.43 -7.94
C ASP A 221 1.27 -17.68 -7.08
N SER A 222 0.52 -17.57 -5.98
CA SER A 222 0.12 -18.72 -5.17
C SER A 222 -0.57 -19.81 -6.01
N TYR A 223 -1.32 -19.44 -7.05
CA TYR A 223 -2.02 -20.38 -7.91
C TYR A 223 -1.16 -20.89 -9.09
N SER A 224 -0.35 -20.01 -9.70
CA SER A 224 0.26 -20.26 -11.01
C SER A 224 1.73 -20.64 -10.99
N VAL A 225 2.46 -20.39 -9.89
CA VAL A 225 3.88 -20.75 -9.79
C VAL A 225 4.11 -21.90 -8.81
N SER A 226 5.08 -22.77 -9.15
CA SER A 226 5.44 -23.94 -8.34
C SER A 226 6.34 -23.60 -7.14
N ASP A 227 7.05 -22.48 -7.21
CA ASP A 227 7.91 -21.95 -6.14
C ASP A 227 7.90 -20.42 -6.25
N PHE A 228 7.80 -19.72 -5.12
CA PHE A 228 7.64 -18.27 -5.08
C PHE A 228 8.76 -17.52 -5.81
N VAL A 229 10.00 -18.04 -5.78
CA VAL A 229 11.15 -17.42 -6.45
C VAL A 229 11.01 -17.40 -7.98
N ASN A 230 10.08 -18.18 -8.53
CA ASN A 230 9.80 -18.23 -9.96
C ASN A 230 8.79 -17.17 -10.42
N SER A 231 8.20 -16.39 -9.49
CA SER A 231 7.30 -15.29 -9.85
C SER A 231 8.00 -14.30 -10.80
N PRO A 232 7.30 -13.80 -11.84
CA PRO A 232 7.81 -12.75 -12.71
C PRO A 232 8.31 -11.50 -11.98
N ILE A 233 7.81 -11.25 -10.77
CA ILE A 233 8.26 -10.14 -9.91
C ILE A 233 9.79 -10.18 -9.72
N PHE A 234 10.38 -11.37 -9.68
CA PHE A 234 11.81 -11.59 -9.43
C PHE A 234 12.65 -11.74 -10.69
N TYR A 235 12.12 -11.46 -11.87
CA TYR A 235 12.93 -11.42 -13.09
C TYR A 235 13.98 -10.30 -13.01
N ASP A 236 15.19 -10.55 -13.56
CA ASP A 236 16.26 -9.55 -13.65
C ASP A 236 15.81 -8.24 -14.32
N SER A 237 14.89 -8.35 -15.29
CA SER A 237 14.31 -7.18 -15.98
C SER A 237 13.33 -6.37 -15.13
N TRP A 238 12.86 -6.92 -14.00
CA TRP A 238 11.92 -6.30 -13.05
C TRP A 238 12.65 -5.98 -11.76
N PHE A 239 12.42 -6.74 -10.67
CA PHE A 239 13.00 -6.44 -9.35
C PHE A 239 14.21 -7.30 -8.97
N GLY A 240 14.65 -8.22 -9.85
CA GLY A 240 15.78 -9.10 -9.58
C GLY A 240 15.46 -10.24 -8.61
N ALA A 241 16.41 -11.18 -8.47
CA ALA A 241 16.21 -12.44 -7.76
C ALA A 241 15.70 -12.28 -6.32
N ALA A 242 14.76 -13.14 -5.92
CA ALA A 242 14.24 -13.23 -4.54
C ALA A 242 15.30 -13.70 -3.54
N SER A 243 16.24 -14.53 -3.96
CA SER A 243 17.29 -15.09 -3.11
C SER A 243 18.58 -15.22 -3.93
N PRO A 244 19.40 -14.16 -4.00
CA PRO A 244 20.66 -14.19 -4.72
C PRO A 244 21.61 -15.28 -4.22
N ASP A 245 22.23 -16.00 -5.16
CA ASP A 245 23.18 -17.08 -4.89
C ASP A 245 24.61 -16.53 -4.74
N ASN A 246 24.84 -15.81 -3.63
CA ASN A 246 26.15 -15.33 -3.20
C ASN A 246 26.19 -15.16 -1.68
N ASP A 247 27.38 -15.23 -1.09
CA ASP A 247 27.60 -15.22 0.36
C ASP A 247 27.12 -13.92 1.04
N GLU A 248 27.04 -12.82 0.30
CA GLU A 248 26.59 -11.52 0.81
C GLU A 248 25.09 -11.28 0.61
N HIS A 249 24.38 -12.21 -0.03
CA HIS A 249 22.94 -12.11 -0.32
C HIS A 249 22.54 -10.91 -1.18
N ILE A 250 23.48 -10.33 -1.94
CA ILE A 250 23.27 -9.11 -2.73
C ILE A 250 22.65 -9.42 -4.08
N ILE A 251 21.72 -8.59 -4.55
CA ILE A 251 21.22 -8.64 -5.92
C ILE A 251 22.34 -8.20 -6.88
N THR A 252 22.81 -9.09 -7.76
CA THR A 252 23.97 -8.84 -8.65
C THR A 252 23.61 -8.70 -10.13
N LYS A 253 22.32 -8.81 -10.49
CA LYS A 253 21.81 -8.75 -11.86
C LYS A 253 20.59 -7.86 -11.96
N GLY A 254 20.32 -7.40 -13.19
CA GLY A 254 19.16 -6.58 -13.47
C GLY A 254 19.32 -5.11 -13.10
N ARG A 255 18.20 -4.40 -13.11
CA ARG A 255 18.15 -2.95 -12.86
C ARG A 255 18.60 -2.55 -11.45
N TRP A 256 18.38 -3.43 -10.48
CA TRP A 256 18.65 -3.20 -9.07
C TRP A 256 19.93 -3.88 -8.60
N ALA A 257 20.79 -4.30 -9.54
CA ALA A 257 22.09 -4.87 -9.21
C ALA A 257 22.92 -3.87 -8.40
N TYR A 258 23.40 -4.30 -7.22
CA TYR A 258 24.16 -3.46 -6.31
C TYR A 258 23.46 -2.15 -5.94
N GLN A 259 22.13 -2.16 -5.84
CA GLN A 259 21.38 -1.02 -5.34
C GLN A 259 21.85 -0.70 -3.91
N SER A 260 22.36 0.52 -3.73
CA SER A 260 23.01 0.93 -2.50
C SER A 260 22.02 1.22 -1.39
N VAL A 261 22.47 0.94 -0.17
CA VAL A 261 21.88 1.41 1.09
C VAL A 261 22.76 2.54 1.62
N LEU A 262 22.15 3.60 2.18
CA LEU A 262 22.90 4.74 2.69
C LEU A 262 23.87 4.34 3.81
N LYS A 263 25.14 4.64 3.61
CA LYS A 263 26.22 4.50 4.59
C LYS A 263 26.58 5.87 5.19
N ASN A 264 27.23 5.87 6.34
CA ASN A 264 27.56 7.07 7.11
C ASN A 264 26.31 7.91 7.43
N ALA A 265 25.24 7.23 7.82
CA ALA A 265 23.92 7.82 8.04
C ALA A 265 23.81 8.60 9.36
N GLN A 266 24.85 8.63 10.22
CA GLN A 266 24.79 9.24 11.55
C GLN A 266 24.44 10.74 11.53
N ASP A 267 24.95 11.48 10.54
CA ASP A 267 24.62 12.91 10.37
C ASP A 267 23.25 13.12 9.71
N TYR A 268 22.68 12.09 9.11
CA TYR A 268 21.42 12.14 8.36
C TYR A 268 20.22 11.64 9.17
N SER A 269 20.43 10.66 10.05
CA SER A 269 19.39 10.01 10.85
C SER A 269 19.94 9.62 12.21
N HIS A 270 19.12 9.76 13.26
CA HIS A 270 19.43 9.22 14.59
C HIS A 270 19.10 7.72 14.72
N VAL A 271 18.42 7.14 13.72
CA VAL A 271 18.21 5.69 13.60
C VAL A 271 19.10 5.16 12.50
N HIS A 272 20.08 4.35 12.89
CA HIS A 272 21.00 3.63 12.02
C HIS A 272 21.54 2.42 12.78
N ASN A 273 22.17 1.48 12.07
CA ASN A 273 22.87 0.37 12.73
C ASN A 273 24.28 0.80 13.22
N PRO A 274 25.00 -0.06 13.96
CA PRO A 274 26.29 0.30 14.54
C PRO A 274 27.38 0.69 13.51
N TYR A 275 27.28 0.18 12.28
CA TYR A 275 28.19 0.54 11.18
C TYR A 275 27.84 1.87 10.50
N GLY A 276 26.80 2.57 10.97
CA GLY A 276 26.31 3.79 10.35
C GLY A 276 25.56 3.56 9.04
N VAL A 277 25.02 2.36 8.83
CA VAL A 277 24.13 2.08 7.69
C VAL A 277 22.70 2.44 8.10
N LEU A 278 21.94 3.07 7.20
CA LEU A 278 20.55 3.45 7.45
C LEU A 278 19.65 2.19 7.51
N ARG A 279 19.69 1.49 8.65
CA ARG A 279 18.95 0.26 8.97
C ARG A 279 18.45 0.32 10.41
N SER A 280 17.57 -0.61 10.78
CA SER A 280 17.18 -0.81 12.18
C SER A 280 18.43 -1.00 13.07
N PRO A 281 18.45 -0.45 14.30
CA PRO A 281 19.64 -0.49 15.16
C PRO A 281 20.14 -1.89 15.50
N TRP A 282 19.23 -2.87 15.57
CA TRP A 282 19.55 -4.27 15.86
C TRP A 282 20.02 -5.07 14.63
N ASN A 283 19.90 -4.53 13.42
CA ASN A 283 20.39 -5.19 12.22
C ASN A 283 21.85 -4.82 11.98
N THR A 284 22.77 -5.60 12.56
CA THR A 284 24.22 -5.36 12.50
C THR A 284 24.86 -5.73 11.16
N ASN A 285 24.09 -5.96 10.10
CA ASN A 285 24.62 -6.22 8.77
C ASN A 285 25.39 -5.00 8.22
N PRO A 286 26.70 -5.10 7.92
CA PRO A 286 27.49 -3.97 7.40
C PRO A 286 27.35 -3.76 5.89
N ILE A 287 26.70 -4.68 5.17
CA ILE A 287 26.67 -4.69 3.70
C ILE A 287 26.02 -3.42 3.16
N GLY A 288 26.71 -2.68 2.29
CA GLY A 288 26.24 -1.39 1.77
C GLY A 288 25.22 -1.46 0.62
N PHE A 289 24.56 -2.61 0.45
CA PHE A 289 23.65 -2.91 -0.65
C PHE A 289 22.42 -3.64 -0.12
N ILE A 290 21.33 -3.65 -0.89
CA ILE A 290 20.15 -4.47 -0.60
C ILE A 290 20.57 -5.95 -0.59
N THR A 291 20.05 -6.65 0.42
CA THR A 291 20.26 -8.06 0.68
C THR A 291 18.92 -8.79 0.78
N ARG A 292 18.86 -9.98 0.18
CA ARG A 292 17.68 -10.84 0.17
C ARG A 292 18.06 -12.29 0.43
N SER A 293 17.24 -12.99 1.17
CA SER A 293 17.41 -14.43 1.35
C SER A 293 16.04 -15.07 1.49
N ARG A 294 15.83 -16.18 0.80
CA ARG A 294 14.65 -17.01 1.06
C ARG A 294 14.77 -17.83 2.34
N TYR A 295 15.86 -17.72 3.10
CA TYR A 295 16.08 -18.53 4.29
C TYR A 295 16.05 -17.66 5.53
N THR A 296 15.20 -18.05 6.49
CA THR A 296 15.11 -17.46 7.83
C THR A 296 15.61 -18.47 8.83
N LEU A 297 16.78 -18.23 9.42
CA LEU A 297 17.43 -19.16 10.35
C LEU A 297 17.58 -20.59 9.77
N GLY A 298 17.94 -20.66 8.48
CA GLY A 298 18.12 -21.91 7.74
C GLY A 298 16.81 -22.57 7.28
N VAL A 299 15.66 -22.01 7.66
CA VAL A 299 14.33 -22.48 7.22
C VAL A 299 13.99 -21.86 5.88
N LYS A 300 13.72 -22.71 4.89
CA LYS A 300 13.24 -22.28 3.57
C LYS A 300 11.92 -21.51 3.73
N ASP A 301 11.88 -20.32 3.15
CA ASP A 301 10.76 -19.38 3.08
C ASP A 301 10.24 -18.98 4.46
N GLY A 302 11.07 -19.12 5.50
CA GLY A 302 10.66 -18.98 6.90
C GLY A 302 9.59 -19.97 7.33
N GLY A 303 9.29 -21.00 6.53
CA GLY A 303 8.18 -21.93 6.75
C GLY A 303 6.84 -21.44 6.20
N TRP A 304 6.81 -20.27 5.57
CA TRP A 304 5.61 -19.66 5.00
C TRP A 304 5.38 -20.08 3.55
N THR A 305 4.15 -19.88 3.10
CA THR A 305 3.75 -19.93 1.70
C THR A 305 3.23 -18.56 1.29
N ILE A 306 3.19 -18.29 -0.02
CA ILE A 306 2.50 -17.11 -0.55
C ILE A 306 1.04 -17.15 -0.09
N PRO A 307 0.47 -16.05 0.45
CA PRO A 307 -0.95 -16.02 0.79
C PRO A 307 -1.81 -16.30 -0.44
N ALA A 308 -2.69 -17.29 -0.29
CA ALA A 308 -3.54 -17.84 -1.33
C ALA A 308 -4.94 -17.22 -1.30
N CYS A 309 -5.71 -17.45 -2.36
CA CYS A 309 -7.11 -17.03 -2.41
C CYS A 309 -7.94 -17.50 -1.20
N MET A 310 -7.67 -18.69 -0.66
CA MET A 310 -8.39 -19.17 0.53
C MET A 310 -8.15 -18.30 1.76
N ASP A 311 -6.93 -17.78 1.95
CA ASP A 311 -6.59 -16.94 3.11
C ASP A 311 -7.36 -15.61 3.04
N PHE A 312 -7.42 -15.00 1.86
CA PHE A 312 -8.26 -13.81 1.63
C PHE A 312 -9.76 -14.12 1.79
N ASN A 313 -10.22 -15.29 1.34
CA ASN A 313 -11.62 -15.69 1.52
C ASN A 313 -11.99 -15.83 2.99
N GLU A 314 -11.13 -16.41 3.82
CA GLU A 314 -11.37 -16.54 5.26
C GLU A 314 -11.54 -15.16 5.91
N VAL A 315 -10.64 -14.23 5.63
CA VAL A 315 -10.68 -12.85 6.16
C VAL A 315 -11.90 -12.08 5.65
N SER A 316 -12.36 -12.36 4.42
CA SER A 316 -13.55 -11.72 3.83
C SER A 316 -14.84 -11.97 4.64
N ASN A 317 -14.84 -12.95 5.55
CA ASN A 317 -15.99 -13.26 6.42
C ASN A 317 -16.01 -12.44 7.72
N PHE A 318 -15.00 -11.61 8.00
CA PHE A 318 -15.01 -10.75 9.19
C PHE A 318 -15.97 -9.57 9.04
N ASP A 319 -16.56 -9.15 10.15
CA ASP A 319 -17.55 -8.08 10.25
C ASP A 319 -16.99 -6.82 10.95
N TRP A 320 -15.71 -6.79 11.30
CA TRP A 320 -15.06 -5.65 11.95
C TRP A 320 -13.72 -5.29 11.31
N ILE A 321 -13.47 -4.00 11.09
CA ILE A 321 -12.23 -3.53 10.44
C ILE A 321 -10.97 -3.86 11.22
N GLY A 322 -11.03 -3.97 12.55
CA GLY A 322 -9.88 -4.34 13.35
C GLY A 322 -9.38 -5.76 13.09
N ASP A 323 -10.27 -6.65 12.62
CA ASP A 323 -9.89 -8.00 12.19
C ASP A 323 -9.20 -7.96 10.83
N TYR A 324 -9.67 -7.10 9.92
CA TYR A 324 -8.98 -6.86 8.64
C TYR A 324 -7.59 -6.27 8.88
N PHE A 325 -7.43 -5.27 9.76
CA PHE A 325 -6.12 -4.71 10.09
C PHE A 325 -5.17 -5.77 10.64
N SER A 326 -5.64 -6.60 11.56
CA SER A 326 -4.84 -7.68 12.15
C SER A 326 -4.44 -8.75 11.12
N ALA A 327 -5.39 -9.23 10.31
CA ALA A 327 -5.10 -10.22 9.29
C ALA A 327 -4.24 -9.68 8.14
N LEU A 328 -4.47 -8.42 7.75
CA LEU A 328 -3.63 -7.76 6.75
C LEU A 328 -2.23 -7.55 7.28
N ASN A 329 -2.02 -7.25 8.57
CA ASN A 329 -0.69 -7.16 9.19
C ASN A 329 0.05 -8.51 9.28
N GLY A 330 -0.61 -9.52 9.84
CA GLY A 330 0.01 -10.83 10.00
C GLY A 330 -0.06 -11.64 8.71
N GLU A 331 -1.18 -12.34 8.53
CA GLU A 331 -1.33 -13.47 7.61
C GLU A 331 -1.25 -13.11 6.13
N LEU A 332 -1.84 -11.98 5.71
CA LEU A 332 -2.04 -11.70 4.28
C LEU A 332 -0.90 -10.93 3.62
N HIS A 333 0.04 -10.33 4.38
CA HIS A 333 1.18 -9.58 3.81
C HIS A 333 2.53 -9.91 4.48
N GLY A 334 2.54 -10.13 5.80
CA GLY A 334 3.75 -10.37 6.59
C GLY A 334 4.62 -11.52 6.07
N PRO A 335 4.04 -12.66 5.66
CA PRO A 335 4.79 -13.76 5.04
C PRO A 335 5.70 -13.32 3.88
N ILE A 336 5.24 -12.40 3.03
CA ILE A 336 6.01 -11.96 1.86
C ILE A 336 7.27 -11.18 2.27
N HIS A 337 7.17 -10.35 3.32
CA HIS A 337 8.31 -9.66 3.91
C HIS A 337 9.38 -10.64 4.39
N ILE A 338 8.95 -11.69 5.10
CA ILE A 338 9.82 -12.75 5.64
C ILE A 338 10.48 -13.54 4.51
N MET A 339 9.69 -13.97 3.53
CA MET A 339 10.13 -14.81 2.40
C MET A 339 11.15 -14.12 1.49
N ILE A 340 11.09 -12.79 1.36
CA ILE A 340 12.05 -12.01 0.55
C ILE A 340 13.26 -11.59 1.39
N GLY A 341 13.03 -11.13 2.62
CA GLY A 341 14.09 -10.57 3.46
C GLY A 341 15.01 -11.64 4.03
N GLY A 342 14.45 -12.70 4.61
CA GLY A 342 15.22 -13.76 5.25
C GLY A 342 16.06 -13.29 6.45
N HIS A 343 16.77 -14.23 7.05
CA HIS A 343 17.56 -14.01 8.26
C HIS A 343 18.73 -15.00 8.36
N TRP A 344 19.97 -14.50 8.39
CA TRP A 344 21.19 -15.31 8.44
C TRP A 344 22.18 -14.76 9.48
N PHE A 345 23.43 -15.25 9.45
CA PHE A 345 24.49 -14.85 10.39
C PHE A 345 24.09 -15.06 11.86
N TYR A 346 23.50 -16.22 12.14
CA TYR A 346 23.26 -16.71 13.50
C TYR A 346 24.22 -17.86 13.80
N ASP A 347 24.40 -18.22 15.07
CA ASP A 347 25.27 -19.32 15.47
C ASP A 347 24.62 -20.69 15.23
N ASP A 348 24.58 -21.11 13.96
CA ASP A 348 24.01 -22.40 13.53
C ASP A 348 24.82 -23.62 14.00
N HIS A 349 26.06 -23.42 14.44
CA HIS A 349 26.92 -24.48 14.97
C HIS A 349 26.60 -24.78 16.43
N SER A 350 26.27 -23.76 17.22
CA SER A 350 25.92 -23.91 18.63
C SER A 350 24.46 -24.29 18.84
N TYR A 351 23.56 -23.99 17.89
CA TYR A 351 22.12 -24.20 18.05
C TYR A 351 21.49 -24.97 16.89
N ASN A 352 20.82 -26.07 17.21
CA ASN A 352 20.12 -26.88 16.21
C ASN A 352 18.70 -26.33 15.94
N ILE A 353 18.61 -25.12 15.41
CA ILE A 353 17.34 -24.38 15.21
C ILE A 353 16.35 -25.23 14.40
N SER A 354 16.77 -25.84 13.31
CA SER A 354 15.89 -26.66 12.46
C SER A 354 15.30 -27.87 13.21
N LYS A 355 16.07 -28.54 14.09
CA LYS A 355 15.53 -29.60 14.95
C LYS A 355 14.59 -29.05 16.02
N GLY A 356 14.91 -27.90 16.59
CA GLY A 356 14.03 -27.17 17.50
C GLY A 356 12.66 -26.95 16.87
N LEU A 357 12.62 -26.26 15.74
CA LEU A 357 11.39 -25.94 15.01
C LEU A 357 10.59 -27.19 14.62
N ALA A 358 11.26 -28.24 14.13
CA ALA A 358 10.63 -29.52 13.78
C ALA A 358 10.06 -30.28 14.99
N ALA A 359 10.47 -29.97 16.21
CA ALA A 359 9.99 -30.62 17.44
C ALA A 359 8.71 -29.96 18.01
N THR A 360 8.17 -28.94 17.34
CA THR A 360 7.08 -28.10 17.87
C THR A 360 5.81 -28.25 17.04
N SER A 361 4.65 -28.03 17.66
CA SER A 361 3.38 -27.91 16.94
C SER A 361 3.28 -26.62 16.12
N SER A 362 4.06 -25.58 16.47
CA SER A 362 4.16 -24.31 15.75
C SER A 362 4.89 -24.42 14.40
N GLY A 363 5.59 -25.53 14.16
CA GLY A 363 6.25 -25.81 12.90
C GLY A 363 7.40 -24.87 12.54
N SER A 364 7.70 -24.79 11.24
CA SER A 364 8.79 -24.00 10.68
C SER A 364 8.53 -22.49 10.70
N GLN A 365 7.27 -22.06 10.76
CA GLN A 365 6.86 -20.65 10.73
C GLN A 365 7.48 -19.86 11.87
N LEU A 366 7.64 -20.45 13.05
CA LEU A 366 8.27 -19.85 14.24
C LEU A 366 9.71 -19.32 14.02
N SER A 367 10.34 -19.60 12.88
CA SER A 367 11.64 -19.02 12.54
C SER A 367 11.65 -17.48 12.53
N ASP A 368 10.53 -16.84 12.19
CA ASP A 368 10.39 -15.38 12.22
C ASP A 368 10.31 -14.80 13.64
N GLY A 369 9.69 -15.55 14.56
CA GLY A 369 9.47 -15.17 15.96
C GLY A 369 10.75 -14.88 16.71
N PHE A 370 11.90 -15.43 16.29
CA PHE A 370 13.21 -15.12 16.87
C PHE A 370 13.65 -13.67 16.61
N LEU A 371 13.44 -13.14 15.40
CA LEU A 371 13.78 -11.75 15.11
C LEU A 371 12.84 -10.81 15.88
N LEU A 372 11.54 -11.10 15.87
CA LEU A 372 10.53 -10.30 16.57
C LEU A 372 10.77 -10.31 18.09
N ALA A 373 11.11 -11.46 18.67
CA ALA A 373 11.53 -11.59 20.06
C ALA A 373 12.78 -10.75 20.37
N SER A 374 13.77 -10.77 19.48
CA SER A 374 14.98 -9.98 19.65
C SER A 374 14.68 -8.48 19.62
N LYS A 375 13.86 -8.03 18.66
CA LYS A 375 13.34 -6.65 18.60
C LYS A 375 12.62 -6.28 19.89
N PHE A 376 11.79 -7.17 20.42
CA PHE A 376 11.04 -6.96 21.67
C PHE A 376 11.96 -6.82 22.90
N LEU A 377 12.96 -7.69 23.03
CA LEU A 377 13.96 -7.61 24.11
C LEU A 377 14.86 -6.37 23.99
N TRP A 378 15.16 -5.92 22.77
CA TRP A 378 15.90 -4.68 22.52
C TRP A 378 15.12 -3.45 23.02
N ARG A 379 13.81 -3.37 22.71
CA ARG A 379 12.95 -2.27 23.19
C ARG A 379 12.81 -2.23 24.71
N GLN A 380 12.76 -3.38 25.36
CA GLN A 380 12.74 -3.49 26.82
C GLN A 380 14.11 -3.24 27.48
N GLY A 381 15.15 -3.06 26.68
CA GLY A 381 16.46 -2.77 27.19
C GLY A 381 17.24 -3.98 27.69
N TYR A 382 16.89 -5.21 27.31
CA TYR A 382 17.75 -6.36 27.59
C TYR A 382 18.89 -6.50 26.57
N ILE A 383 18.57 -6.33 25.29
CA ILE A 383 19.58 -6.38 24.22
C ILE A 383 20.21 -5.00 24.06
N ARG A 384 21.55 -4.95 23.97
CA ARG A 384 22.33 -3.75 23.62
C ARG A 384 23.12 -4.04 22.35
N CYS A 385 23.08 -3.08 21.44
CA CYS A 385 23.90 -3.08 20.24
C CYS A 385 24.98 -2.01 20.40
N PRO A 386 26.18 -2.19 19.81
CA PRO A 386 27.22 -1.17 19.86
C PRO A 386 26.73 0.15 19.27
N ASP A 387 27.12 1.29 19.84
CA ASP A 387 26.76 2.60 19.27
C ASP A 387 27.54 2.91 17.99
N PHE A 388 28.73 2.30 17.84
CA PHE A 388 29.60 2.49 16.69
C PHE A 388 30.51 1.28 16.46
N CYS A 389 30.65 0.90 15.19
CA CYS A 389 31.65 -0.03 14.69
C CYS A 389 32.36 0.60 13.49
N SER A 390 33.69 0.49 13.47
CA SER A 390 34.47 0.87 12.29
C SER A 390 34.22 -0.11 11.14
N ALA A 391 34.47 0.32 9.91
CA ALA A 391 34.26 -0.52 8.72
C ALA A 391 35.13 -1.79 8.67
N ASP A 392 36.22 -1.85 9.44
CA ASP A 392 37.13 -2.99 9.58
C ASP A 392 36.84 -3.85 10.82
N THR A 393 35.90 -3.45 11.68
CA THR A 393 35.43 -4.29 12.79
C THR A 393 34.73 -5.52 12.21
N SER A 394 35.03 -6.71 12.75
CA SER A 394 34.37 -7.94 12.27
C SER A 394 32.89 -7.97 12.65
N THR A 395 32.06 -8.67 11.88
CA THR A 395 30.63 -8.84 12.19
C THR A 395 30.39 -9.59 13.50
N THR A 396 31.33 -10.45 13.92
CA THR A 396 31.26 -11.13 15.23
C THR A 396 31.51 -10.15 16.38
N ASP A 397 32.49 -9.26 16.24
CA ASP A 397 32.83 -8.26 17.27
C ASP A 397 31.79 -7.12 17.33
N CYS A 398 31.14 -6.83 16.20
CA CYS A 398 30.05 -5.86 16.09
C CYS A 398 28.69 -6.54 16.05
N SER A 399 28.35 -7.21 17.14
CA SER A 399 27.05 -7.89 17.32
C SER A 399 26.32 -7.28 18.50
N CYS A 400 24.99 -7.35 18.46
CA CYS A 400 24.20 -7.09 19.66
C CYS A 400 24.45 -8.22 20.67
N SER A 401 24.22 -7.93 21.95
CA SER A 401 24.33 -8.92 23.02
C SER A 401 23.45 -8.53 24.20
N ILE A 402 23.40 -9.38 25.22
CA ILE A 402 22.81 -9.06 26.52
C ILE A 402 23.97 -8.88 27.49
N PRO A 403 24.34 -7.63 27.85
CA PRO A 403 25.46 -7.38 28.73
C PRO A 403 25.26 -8.03 30.10
N SER A 404 26.33 -8.56 30.69
CA SER A 404 26.28 -9.17 32.04
C SER A 404 25.78 -8.19 33.11
N GLU A 405 25.99 -6.90 32.91
CA GLU A 405 25.50 -5.82 33.79
C GLU A 405 23.99 -5.67 33.75
N ILE A 406 23.38 -5.90 32.57
CA ILE A 406 21.92 -5.87 32.37
C ILE A 406 21.29 -7.17 32.91
N GLN A 407 21.93 -8.31 32.67
CA GLN A 407 21.49 -9.59 33.21
C GLN A 407 21.57 -9.61 34.75
N GLY A 408 22.68 -9.11 35.30
CA GLY A 408 22.93 -9.10 36.74
C GLY A 408 22.89 -10.50 37.35
N ASP A 409 22.22 -10.64 38.50
CA ASP A 409 22.06 -11.92 39.20
C ASP A 409 20.84 -12.72 38.73
N LYS A 410 20.07 -12.23 37.74
CA LYS A 410 18.89 -12.92 37.22
C LYS A 410 19.31 -14.06 36.31
N ASP A 411 18.74 -15.24 36.53
CA ASP A 411 18.87 -16.33 35.56
C ASP A 411 18.06 -16.02 34.29
N ALA A 412 18.44 -16.68 33.20
CA ALA A 412 17.86 -16.44 31.88
C ALA A 412 16.35 -16.75 31.82
N TYR A 413 15.88 -17.76 32.56
CA TYR A 413 14.45 -18.08 32.61
C TYR A 413 13.66 -16.91 33.20
N THR A 414 14.13 -16.37 34.32
CA THR A 414 13.52 -15.22 34.99
C THR A 414 13.47 -14.00 34.08
N ILE A 415 14.52 -13.75 33.30
CA ILE A 415 14.53 -12.66 32.31
C ILE A 415 13.46 -12.88 31.26
N LEU A 416 13.48 -14.03 30.56
CA LEU A 416 12.55 -14.36 29.50
C LEU A 416 11.09 -14.30 30.00
N GLU A 417 10.79 -14.90 31.15
CA GLU A 417 9.47 -14.86 31.78
C GLU A 417 9.04 -13.41 32.08
N SER A 418 9.91 -12.61 32.70
CA SER A 418 9.57 -11.22 33.08
C SER A 418 9.27 -10.32 31.88
N THR A 419 9.91 -10.57 30.75
CA THR A 419 9.70 -9.80 29.50
C THR A 419 8.35 -10.09 28.86
N GLY A 420 7.71 -11.22 29.21
CA GLY A 420 6.48 -11.70 28.59
C GLY A 420 6.68 -12.53 27.32
N ILE A 421 7.92 -12.83 26.93
CA ILE A 421 8.21 -13.58 25.69
C ILE A 421 7.53 -14.96 25.65
N PHE A 422 7.38 -15.63 26.80
CA PHE A 422 6.71 -16.93 26.89
C PHE A 422 5.20 -16.83 26.69
N ASN A 423 4.58 -15.66 26.96
CA ASN A 423 3.17 -15.48 26.66
C ASN A 423 2.93 -15.43 25.15
N SER A 424 3.82 -14.76 24.42
CA SER A 424 3.68 -14.61 22.96
C SER A 424 4.27 -15.77 22.17
N ILE A 425 5.31 -16.42 22.69
CA ILE A 425 5.93 -17.62 22.10
C ILE A 425 6.08 -18.68 23.20
N GLY A 426 4.97 -19.34 23.54
CA GLY A 426 4.96 -20.40 24.55
C GLY A 426 5.89 -21.58 24.24
N THR A 427 6.23 -21.79 22.97
CA THR A 427 7.22 -22.77 22.54
C THR A 427 8.60 -22.55 23.15
N PHE A 428 8.99 -21.30 23.43
CA PHE A 428 10.28 -20.97 24.04
C PHE A 428 10.39 -21.41 25.51
N GLU A 429 9.26 -21.60 26.20
CA GLU A 429 9.20 -22.12 27.56
C GLU A 429 9.29 -23.66 27.60
N GLN A 430 9.16 -24.34 26.46
CA GLN A 430 9.08 -25.80 26.45
C GLN A 430 10.48 -26.44 26.55
N PRO A 431 10.76 -27.27 27.58
CA PRO A 431 12.06 -27.94 27.69
C PRO A 431 12.35 -28.87 26.50
N ALA A 432 11.31 -29.45 25.89
CA ALA A 432 11.46 -30.30 24.70
C ALA A 432 12.05 -29.53 23.51
N PHE A 433 11.62 -28.29 23.31
CA PHE A 433 12.13 -27.41 22.25
C PHE A 433 13.61 -27.08 22.47
N LEU A 434 13.97 -26.62 23.68
CA LEU A 434 15.35 -26.30 24.03
C LEU A 434 16.27 -27.53 23.92
N ASN A 435 15.81 -28.69 24.41
CA ASN A 435 16.55 -29.94 24.28
C ASN A 435 16.75 -30.36 22.81
N ALA A 436 15.74 -30.14 21.94
CA ALA A 436 15.85 -30.42 20.51
C ALA A 436 16.81 -29.47 19.79
N MET A 437 16.84 -28.19 20.20
CA MET A 437 17.86 -27.22 19.79
C MET A 437 19.26 -27.53 20.35
N GLY A 438 19.36 -28.39 21.37
CA GLY A 438 20.61 -28.68 22.06
C GLY A 438 21.08 -27.55 22.98
N THR A 439 20.14 -26.76 23.52
CA THR A 439 20.43 -25.53 24.28
C THR A 439 19.73 -25.50 25.64
N THR A 440 20.02 -24.45 26.42
CA THR A 440 19.36 -24.14 27.70
C THR A 440 18.63 -22.80 27.59
N TYR A 441 17.94 -22.35 28.63
CA TYR A 441 17.38 -20.99 28.67
C TYR A 441 18.45 -19.91 28.51
N GLN A 442 19.66 -20.11 29.06
CA GLN A 442 20.77 -19.18 28.84
C GLN A 442 21.16 -19.14 27.37
N GLY A 443 21.28 -20.32 26.73
CA GLY A 443 21.63 -20.36 25.32
C GLY A 443 20.52 -19.80 24.40
N LEU A 444 19.24 -19.90 24.77
CA LEU A 444 18.16 -19.19 24.07
C LEU A 444 18.28 -17.67 24.23
N LEU A 445 18.56 -17.21 25.46
CA LEU A 445 18.75 -15.79 25.75
C LEU A 445 19.94 -15.22 24.96
N ASP A 446 21.07 -15.94 24.95
CA ASP A 446 22.28 -15.57 24.18
C ASP A 446 21.99 -15.52 22.67
N PHE A 447 21.22 -16.49 22.16
CA PHE A 447 20.81 -16.53 20.75
C PHE A 447 19.99 -15.30 20.36
N LEU A 448 18.97 -14.95 21.16
CA LEU A 448 18.15 -13.76 20.94
C LEU A 448 19.01 -12.48 21.05
N GLY A 449 20.00 -12.47 21.94
CA GLY A 449 20.94 -11.36 22.11
C GLY A 449 21.77 -11.06 20.86
N HIS A 450 22.19 -12.08 20.11
CA HIS A 450 23.02 -11.92 18.91
C HIS A 450 22.27 -11.28 17.74
N VAL A 451 20.94 -11.45 17.70
CA VAL A 451 20.02 -11.04 16.63
C VAL A 451 20.31 -11.72 15.30
N GLY A 452 21.47 -11.49 14.67
CA GLY A 452 21.82 -11.92 13.31
C GLY A 452 21.60 -10.83 12.27
N HIS A 453 21.59 -11.22 10.99
CA HIS A 453 21.45 -10.32 9.85
C HIS A 453 20.15 -10.61 9.09
N PRO A 454 19.07 -9.86 9.38
CA PRO A 454 17.87 -9.88 8.55
C PRO A 454 18.06 -9.02 7.29
N GLY A 455 17.50 -9.47 6.16
CA GLY A 455 17.47 -8.68 4.93
C GLY A 455 16.44 -7.54 5.01
N GLU A 456 16.55 -6.58 4.10
CA GLU A 456 15.77 -5.32 4.17
C GLU A 456 14.28 -5.57 4.32
N MET A 457 13.69 -6.43 3.47
CA MET A 457 12.25 -6.73 3.48
C MET A 457 11.74 -7.29 4.81
N PHE A 458 12.58 -7.91 5.64
CA PHE A 458 12.18 -8.44 6.95
C PHE A 458 12.43 -7.45 8.11
N THR A 459 12.69 -6.18 7.81
CA THR A 459 12.96 -5.15 8.82
C THR A 459 12.27 -3.84 8.50
N SER A 460 12.37 -2.88 9.43
CA SER A 460 11.92 -1.50 9.23
C SER A 460 12.69 -0.75 8.12
N ALA A 461 13.70 -1.35 7.49
CA ALA A 461 14.37 -0.82 6.31
C ALA A 461 13.79 -1.38 4.99
N ALA A 462 12.67 -2.12 5.04
CA ALA A 462 12.02 -2.75 3.89
C ALA A 462 11.81 -1.86 2.67
N PRO A 463 11.54 -0.54 2.77
CA PRO A 463 11.37 0.30 1.58
C PRO A 463 12.63 0.34 0.69
N TYR A 464 13.84 0.07 1.22
CA TYR A 464 15.02 -0.09 0.36
C TYR A 464 14.84 -1.19 -0.67
N ASP A 465 14.01 -2.19 -0.44
CA ASP A 465 13.70 -3.17 -1.45
C ASP A 465 12.60 -2.66 -2.40
N PRO A 466 12.84 -2.56 -3.71
CA PRO A 466 11.86 -2.01 -4.64
C PRO A 466 10.58 -2.86 -4.80
N THR A 467 10.54 -4.12 -4.32
CA THR A 467 9.29 -4.90 -4.28
C THR A 467 8.34 -4.46 -3.16
N PHE A 468 8.80 -3.66 -2.20
CA PHE A 468 7.98 -3.11 -1.13
C PHE A 468 6.76 -2.35 -1.66
N TRP A 469 6.94 -1.54 -2.70
CA TRP A 469 5.89 -0.65 -3.22
C TRP A 469 4.71 -1.39 -3.86
N PRO A 470 4.90 -2.33 -4.79
CA PRO A 470 3.78 -3.06 -5.38
C PRO A 470 3.11 -4.07 -4.42
N LEU A 471 3.76 -4.44 -3.32
CA LEU A 471 3.20 -5.38 -2.34
C LEU A 471 1.93 -4.85 -1.66
N HIS A 472 1.96 -3.62 -1.16
CA HIS A 472 0.91 -3.07 -0.30
C HIS A 472 -0.40 -2.76 -1.05
N GLY A 473 -0.35 -2.58 -2.38
CA GLY A 473 -1.54 -2.28 -3.18
C GLY A 473 -2.59 -3.40 -3.14
N VAL A 474 -2.20 -4.66 -2.94
CA VAL A 474 -3.16 -5.77 -2.81
C VAL A 474 -3.94 -5.70 -1.50
N ALA A 475 -3.25 -5.41 -0.39
CA ALA A 475 -3.88 -5.26 0.92
C ALA A 475 -4.88 -4.11 0.90
N GLU A 476 -4.49 -2.96 0.33
CA GLU A 476 -5.37 -1.81 0.15
C GLU A 476 -6.57 -2.15 -0.74
N ARG A 477 -6.33 -2.76 -1.91
CA ARG A 477 -7.40 -3.15 -2.85
C ARG A 477 -8.41 -4.08 -2.20
N PHE A 478 -7.95 -5.07 -1.42
CA PHE A 478 -8.82 -6.02 -0.72
C PHE A 478 -9.68 -5.34 0.35
N MET A 479 -9.10 -4.46 1.16
CA MET A 479 -9.88 -3.64 2.11
C MET A 479 -10.87 -2.73 1.36
N GLY A 480 -10.46 -2.12 0.25
CA GLY A 480 -11.33 -1.35 -0.63
C GLY A 480 -12.53 -2.18 -1.06
N MET A 481 -12.30 -3.38 -1.59
CA MET A 481 -13.36 -4.31 -2.01
C MET A 481 -14.35 -4.63 -0.88
N ALA A 482 -13.88 -4.89 0.36
CA ALA A 482 -14.76 -5.13 1.51
C ALA A 482 -15.62 -3.90 1.85
N ARG A 483 -15.03 -2.71 1.85
CA ARG A 483 -15.76 -1.45 2.09
C ARG A 483 -16.81 -1.19 1.01
N ILE A 484 -16.51 -1.48 -0.25
CA ILE A 484 -17.48 -1.34 -1.35
C ILE A 484 -18.62 -2.36 -1.20
N ALA A 485 -18.28 -3.61 -0.88
CA ALA A 485 -19.27 -4.65 -0.64
C ALA A 485 -20.27 -4.26 0.47
N SER A 486 -19.80 -3.55 1.50
CA SER A 486 -20.66 -3.01 2.55
C SER A 486 -21.41 -1.75 2.13
N TYR A 487 -20.70 -0.71 1.70
CA TYR A 487 -21.27 0.62 1.44
C TYR A 487 -22.20 0.67 0.23
N GLU A 488 -21.77 0.11 -0.90
CA GLU A 488 -22.48 0.24 -2.17
C GLU A 488 -23.50 -0.87 -2.37
N PHE A 489 -23.15 -2.11 -1.98
CA PHE A 489 -23.94 -3.28 -2.32
C PHE A 489 -24.70 -3.92 -1.16
N ASP A 490 -24.47 -3.50 0.09
CA ASP A 490 -25.12 -4.07 1.28
C ASP A 490 -24.97 -5.62 1.34
N ILE A 491 -23.80 -6.13 0.89
CA ILE A 491 -23.48 -7.56 0.85
C ILE A 491 -22.96 -8.05 2.20
N ILE A 492 -22.18 -7.21 2.89
CA ILE A 492 -21.63 -7.47 4.22
C ILE A 492 -21.96 -6.31 5.17
N ASP A 493 -22.14 -6.62 6.45
CA ASP A 493 -22.22 -5.63 7.52
C ASP A 493 -20.80 -5.43 8.08
N LEU A 494 -20.10 -4.37 7.66
CA LEU A 494 -18.74 -4.08 8.10
C LEU A 494 -18.79 -2.97 9.16
N ASN A 495 -18.48 -3.33 10.40
CA ASN A 495 -18.27 -2.40 11.48
C ASN A 495 -16.93 -1.66 11.29
N GLU A 496 -16.97 -0.40 10.85
CA GLU A 496 -15.80 0.47 10.68
C GLU A 496 -15.38 1.21 11.97
N THR A 497 -15.74 0.71 13.16
CA THR A 497 -15.22 1.27 14.43
C THR A 497 -13.71 1.01 14.54
N TRP A 498 -12.92 2.06 14.70
CA TRP A 498 -11.45 1.95 14.80
C TRP A 498 -10.99 1.02 15.91
N GLY A 499 -10.01 0.17 15.60
CA GLY A 499 -9.31 -0.66 16.56
C GLY A 499 -8.59 -1.81 15.85
N TYR A 500 -8.11 -2.76 16.64
CA TYR A 500 -7.29 -3.87 16.16
C TYR A 500 -7.63 -5.14 16.91
N ARG A 501 -7.71 -6.28 16.21
CA ARG A 501 -7.78 -7.57 16.89
C ARG A 501 -6.42 -7.89 17.48
N HIS A 502 -6.33 -7.68 18.77
CA HIS A 502 -5.12 -8.03 19.48
C HIS A 502 -4.99 -9.54 19.67
N SER A 503 -3.77 -10.02 19.51
CA SER A 503 -3.39 -11.41 19.73
C SER A 503 -2.05 -11.45 20.45
N ASP A 504 -1.82 -12.47 21.29
CA ASP A 504 -0.56 -12.62 22.02
C ASP A 504 0.56 -13.07 21.05
N VAL A 505 1.02 -12.18 20.17
CA VAL A 505 2.07 -12.42 19.17
C VAL A 505 3.17 -11.36 19.29
N MET A 506 4.36 -11.62 18.76
CA MET A 506 5.50 -10.70 18.92
C MET A 506 5.42 -9.42 18.06
N SER A 507 4.49 -9.38 17.11
CA SER A 507 4.11 -8.17 16.37
C SER A 507 2.95 -7.41 17.03
N ASP A 508 2.51 -7.79 18.23
CA ASP A 508 1.44 -7.13 18.99
C ASP A 508 1.62 -7.39 20.49
N THR A 509 2.56 -6.67 21.10
CA THR A 509 3.02 -6.99 22.46
C THR A 509 2.30 -6.23 23.58
N HIS A 510 1.56 -5.17 23.22
CA HIS A 510 0.98 -4.17 24.14
C HIS A 510 1.96 -3.63 25.18
N VAL A 511 3.26 -3.59 24.86
CA VAL A 511 4.28 -3.03 25.75
C VAL A 511 4.89 -1.80 25.10
N VAL A 512 4.90 -0.70 25.86
CA VAL A 512 5.59 0.54 25.50
C VAL A 512 6.61 0.84 26.58
N CYS A 513 7.84 1.11 26.16
CA CYS A 513 8.97 1.35 27.07
C CYS A 513 9.42 2.80 27.01
N ASP A 514 9.44 3.48 28.15
CA ASP A 514 9.91 4.85 28.26
C ASP A 514 11.44 4.90 28.40
N TRP A 515 12.08 5.52 27.42
CA TRP A 515 13.54 5.70 27.37
C TRP A 515 13.97 7.14 27.66
N ASP A 516 13.04 8.03 28.02
CA ASP A 516 13.34 9.43 28.23
C ASP A 516 14.34 9.63 29.38
N GLY A 517 15.43 10.34 29.06
CA GLY A 517 16.48 10.68 30.04
C GLY A 517 17.43 9.54 30.41
N LEU A 518 17.29 8.35 29.81
CA LEU A 518 18.14 7.20 30.10
C LEU A 518 19.41 7.17 29.24
N THR A 519 20.52 6.74 29.82
CA THR A 519 21.81 6.60 29.15
C THR A 519 22.54 5.30 29.56
N GLY A 520 23.33 4.74 28.64
CA GLY A 520 24.16 3.56 28.93
C GLY A 520 23.35 2.29 29.24
N THR A 521 23.52 1.74 30.44
CA THR A 521 22.97 0.44 30.87
C THR A 521 21.72 0.57 31.73
N GLU A 522 21.10 1.74 31.78
CA GLU A 522 19.82 1.92 32.46
C GLU A 522 18.71 1.12 31.75
N MET A 523 17.71 0.70 32.52
CA MET A 523 16.54 -0.04 32.03
C MET A 523 15.35 0.91 31.91
N PRO A 524 14.56 0.83 30.82
CA PRO A 524 13.36 1.63 30.67
C PRO A 524 12.24 1.16 31.59
N ASP A 525 11.32 2.09 31.88
CA ASP A 525 10.04 1.75 32.50
C ASP A 525 9.08 1.29 31.39
N CYS A 526 8.77 -0.01 31.37
CA CYS A 526 7.86 -0.59 30.38
C CYS A 526 6.46 -0.81 30.95
N VAL A 527 5.44 -0.30 30.27
CA VAL A 527 4.03 -0.41 30.65
C VAL A 527 3.33 -1.39 29.71
N LYS A 528 2.53 -2.30 30.28
CA LYS A 528 1.71 -3.28 29.53
C LYS A 528 0.27 -2.79 29.35
N GLY A 529 -0.41 -3.26 28.31
CA GLY A 529 -1.81 -2.95 28.02
C GLY A 529 -2.00 -1.52 27.51
N VAL A 530 -0.98 -0.96 26.86
CA VAL A 530 -1.00 0.38 26.28
C VAL A 530 -0.62 0.33 24.81
N THR A 531 -1.32 1.12 24.00
CA THR A 531 -1.03 1.36 22.58
C THR A 531 -0.23 2.67 22.46
N CYS A 532 0.93 2.61 21.80
CA CYS A 532 1.75 3.79 21.54
C CYS A 532 1.14 4.67 20.43
N SER A 533 1.71 5.87 20.22
CA SER A 533 1.28 6.77 19.14
C SER A 533 1.46 6.11 17.77
N GLY A 534 0.71 6.59 16.78
CA GLY A 534 0.67 6.06 15.41
C GLY A 534 -0.47 5.05 15.20
N HIS A 535 -1.15 4.61 16.25
CA HIS A 535 -2.12 3.52 16.18
C HIS A 535 -3.54 3.93 16.55
N LYS A 536 -3.70 5.03 17.28
CA LYS A 536 -5.02 5.53 17.68
C LYS A 536 -5.66 6.26 16.51
N SER A 537 -6.98 6.33 16.51
CA SER A 537 -7.75 6.97 15.45
C SER A 537 -7.41 8.45 15.26
N ASP A 538 -7.01 9.14 16.33
CA ASP A 538 -6.67 10.55 16.38
C ASP A 538 -5.16 10.84 16.28
N ASP A 539 -4.32 9.81 16.16
CA ASP A 539 -2.89 10.00 15.93
C ASP A 539 -2.66 10.53 14.51
N LEU A 540 -1.79 11.54 14.40
CA LEU A 540 -1.44 12.20 13.14
C LEU A 540 -0.51 11.33 12.31
N LEU A 541 -0.82 11.17 11.02
CA LEU A 541 0.09 10.58 10.06
C LEU A 541 1.26 11.53 9.76
N PRO A 542 2.47 11.02 9.53
CA PRO A 542 3.60 11.85 9.11
C PRO A 542 3.44 12.37 7.67
N MET A 543 2.61 11.71 6.86
CA MET A 543 2.35 12.04 5.47
C MET A 543 1.08 12.93 5.33
N GLY A 544 1.09 13.85 4.35
CA GLY A 544 -0.01 14.75 4.06
C GLY A 544 0.25 15.59 2.80
N ASP A 545 -0.51 16.67 2.62
CA ASP A 545 -0.45 17.56 1.46
C ASP A 545 -0.60 16.83 0.09
N PHE A 546 -1.37 15.76 0.07
CA PHE A 546 -1.75 15.02 -1.13
C PHE A 546 -2.55 15.86 -2.12
N LEU A 547 -3.40 16.78 -1.66
CA LEU A 547 -4.21 17.69 -2.47
C LEU A 547 -3.49 19.01 -2.78
N GLY A 548 -2.31 19.25 -2.18
CA GLY A 548 -1.56 20.50 -2.37
C GLY A 548 -2.16 21.69 -1.61
N SER A 549 -2.96 21.43 -0.57
CA SER A 549 -3.64 22.45 0.23
C SER A 549 -3.07 22.60 1.64
N GLY A 550 -1.98 21.89 1.95
CA GLY A 550 -1.35 21.86 3.27
C GLY A 550 -2.12 21.02 4.28
N GLU A 551 -2.98 20.11 3.83
CA GLU A 551 -3.79 19.27 4.69
C GLU A 551 -2.96 18.17 5.37
N THR A 552 -3.41 17.80 6.57
CA THR A 552 -2.85 16.72 7.38
C THR A 552 -3.96 15.76 7.73
N TYR A 553 -3.61 14.52 8.07
CA TYR A 553 -4.60 13.49 8.37
C TYR A 553 -4.26 12.80 9.68
N THR A 554 -5.25 12.61 10.55
CA THR A 554 -5.19 11.52 11.51
C THR A 554 -5.38 10.17 10.81
N ASN A 555 -5.10 9.08 11.52
CA ASN A 555 -5.43 7.74 11.07
C ASN A 555 -6.88 7.61 10.55
N MET A 556 -7.87 8.08 11.34
CA MET A 556 -9.27 8.02 10.93
C MET A 556 -9.56 8.93 9.73
N GLU A 557 -9.05 10.16 9.72
CA GLU A 557 -9.25 11.09 8.60
C GLU A 557 -8.67 10.53 7.30
N PHE A 558 -7.51 9.86 7.36
CA PHE A 558 -6.93 9.24 6.18
C PHE A 558 -7.71 8.00 5.73
N TYR A 559 -8.21 7.19 6.66
CA TYR A 559 -9.07 6.04 6.36
C TYR A 559 -10.38 6.45 5.66
N GLU A 560 -10.97 7.58 6.09
CA GLU A 560 -12.10 8.21 5.40
C GLU A 560 -11.69 8.77 4.04
N PHE A 561 -10.56 9.47 3.97
CA PHE A 561 -10.02 10.01 2.72
C PHE A 561 -9.74 8.91 1.68
N SER A 562 -9.30 7.74 2.10
CA SER A 562 -8.97 6.62 1.23
C SER A 562 -10.18 5.75 0.84
N ALA A 563 -11.41 6.21 1.09
CA ALA A 563 -12.59 5.51 0.64
C ALA A 563 -12.63 5.41 -0.90
N PRO A 564 -12.96 4.25 -1.50
CA PRO A 564 -12.96 4.07 -2.96
C PRO A 564 -13.87 5.03 -3.74
N TRP A 565 -14.94 5.52 -3.10
CA TRP A 565 -15.89 6.48 -3.63
C TRP A 565 -15.54 7.94 -3.33
N ASN A 566 -14.45 8.23 -2.61
CA ASN A 566 -14.05 9.61 -2.34
C ASN A 566 -13.48 10.25 -3.60
N ASP A 567 -14.14 11.28 -4.13
CA ASP A 567 -13.69 12.00 -5.33
C ASP A 567 -12.32 12.64 -5.18
N ASP A 568 -11.94 13.09 -3.97
CA ASP A 568 -10.64 13.73 -3.71
C ASP A 568 -9.46 12.74 -3.66
N LEU A 569 -9.72 11.43 -3.54
CA LEU A 569 -8.66 10.43 -3.65
C LEU A 569 -8.12 10.43 -5.09
N PRO A 570 -6.82 10.71 -5.33
CA PRO A 570 -6.31 11.02 -6.66
C PRO A 570 -6.17 9.82 -7.59
N TYR A 571 -6.42 8.60 -7.09
CA TYR A 571 -6.32 7.35 -7.83
C TYR A 571 -7.53 6.43 -7.57
N THR A 572 -7.65 5.39 -8.40
CA THR A 572 -8.49 4.22 -8.19
C THR A 572 -7.75 2.97 -8.68
N TYR A 573 -8.28 1.79 -8.42
CA TYR A 573 -7.76 0.53 -8.98
C TYR A 573 -8.44 0.24 -10.31
N ASP A 574 -7.76 -0.48 -11.21
CA ASP A 574 -8.36 -0.92 -12.47
C ASP A 574 -9.56 -1.83 -12.23
N THR A 575 -9.53 -2.60 -11.14
CA THR A 575 -10.64 -3.42 -10.65
C THR A 575 -10.56 -3.60 -9.14
N PHE A 576 -11.69 -3.74 -8.45
CA PHE A 576 -11.77 -4.21 -7.06
C PHE A 576 -12.19 -5.68 -6.96
N PHE A 577 -13.07 -6.15 -7.85
CA PHE A 577 -13.70 -7.48 -7.75
C PHE A 577 -13.15 -8.55 -8.71
N ASP A 578 -12.36 -8.21 -9.74
CA ASP A 578 -11.75 -9.20 -10.64
C ASP A 578 -10.46 -9.80 -10.02
N TRP A 579 -10.59 -10.97 -9.40
CA TRP A 579 -9.48 -11.75 -8.83
C TRP A 579 -9.32 -13.05 -9.62
N PRO A 580 -8.67 -13.02 -10.80
CA PRO A 580 -8.79 -14.07 -11.80
C PRO A 580 -8.32 -15.44 -11.31
N ALA A 581 -7.26 -15.50 -10.50
CA ALA A 581 -6.79 -16.75 -9.92
C ALA A 581 -7.78 -17.34 -8.92
N CYS A 582 -8.51 -16.50 -8.18
CA CYS A 582 -9.50 -16.95 -7.21
C CYS A 582 -10.78 -17.42 -7.92
N SER A 583 -11.24 -16.68 -8.92
CA SER A 583 -12.36 -17.08 -9.77
C SER A 583 -12.09 -18.39 -10.52
N GLU A 584 -10.87 -18.60 -11.04
CA GLU A 584 -10.49 -19.86 -11.70
C GLU A 584 -10.50 -21.06 -10.74
N GLN A 585 -10.25 -20.82 -9.45
CA GLN A 585 -10.36 -21.82 -8.38
C GLN A 585 -11.80 -21.99 -7.87
N GLY A 586 -12.76 -21.19 -8.35
CA GLY A 586 -14.13 -21.17 -7.83
C GLY A 586 -14.24 -20.60 -6.41
N ILE A 587 -13.29 -19.75 -6.02
CA ILE A 587 -13.26 -19.05 -4.73
C ILE A 587 -13.78 -17.63 -4.96
N ASP A 588 -14.94 -17.34 -4.40
CA ASP A 588 -15.53 -16.00 -4.39
C ASP A 588 -15.34 -15.37 -3.01
N PHE A 589 -14.95 -14.11 -2.97
CA PHE A 589 -14.94 -13.33 -1.75
C PHE A 589 -16.37 -12.83 -1.52
N PHE A 590 -16.91 -13.08 -0.33
CA PHE A 590 -18.32 -12.90 0.03
C PHE A 590 -19.25 -13.88 -0.71
N THR A 591 -19.76 -14.88 0.04
CA THR A 591 -20.53 -16.07 -0.43
C THR A 591 -21.85 -15.78 -1.16
N SER A 592 -22.16 -14.52 -1.48
CA SER A 592 -23.34 -14.13 -2.25
C SER A 592 -23.05 -13.83 -3.73
N TYR A 593 -21.80 -13.88 -4.22
CA TYR A 593 -21.42 -13.47 -5.59
C TYR A 593 -22.17 -14.15 -6.75
N SER A 594 -22.87 -15.27 -6.49
CA SER A 594 -23.86 -15.84 -7.44
C SER A 594 -24.98 -14.85 -7.83
N SER A 595 -25.23 -13.82 -7.03
CA SER A 595 -26.12 -12.71 -7.36
C SER A 595 -25.44 -11.61 -8.19
N TYR A 596 -24.10 -11.49 -8.18
CA TYR A 596 -23.35 -10.51 -8.98
C TYR A 596 -23.43 -10.81 -10.47
N ASN A 597 -23.41 -12.07 -10.93
CA ASN A 597 -23.64 -12.33 -12.36
C ASN A 597 -25.06 -11.94 -12.83
N SER A 598 -26.04 -11.92 -11.92
CA SER A 598 -27.39 -11.39 -12.19
C SER A 598 -27.50 -9.86 -12.00
N LEU A 599 -26.68 -9.29 -11.11
CA LEU A 599 -26.60 -7.85 -10.84
C LEU A 599 -25.71 -7.11 -11.83
N TYR A 600 -24.66 -7.70 -12.37
CA TYR A 600 -23.80 -7.13 -13.42
C TYR A 600 -24.55 -7.08 -14.74
N THR A 601 -25.37 -8.11 -15.04
CA THR A 601 -26.33 -8.03 -16.15
C THR A 601 -27.42 -7.00 -15.89
N ASP A 602 -27.86 -6.80 -14.64
CA ASP A 602 -28.84 -5.76 -14.28
C ASP A 602 -28.25 -4.33 -14.17
N ILE A 603 -27.00 -4.13 -13.75
CA ILE A 603 -26.32 -2.83 -13.63
C ILE A 603 -25.93 -2.32 -15.03
N VAL A 604 -25.47 -3.22 -15.90
CA VAL A 604 -25.28 -2.92 -17.33
C VAL A 604 -26.64 -2.67 -18.02
N ALA A 605 -27.74 -3.27 -17.55
CA ALA A 605 -29.09 -3.04 -18.09
C ALA A 605 -29.85 -1.84 -17.49
N ARG A 606 -29.49 -1.35 -16.30
CA ARG A 606 -30.16 -0.24 -15.58
C ARG A 606 -29.61 1.14 -15.92
N ASN A 607 -28.73 1.25 -16.90
CA ASN A 607 -28.12 2.51 -17.30
C ASN A 607 -28.88 3.20 -18.46
N PRO A 608 -30.11 3.68 -18.25
CA PRO A 608 -30.49 4.93 -18.86
C PRO A 608 -30.89 5.93 -17.77
N LEU A 609 -30.39 7.16 -17.87
CA LEU A 609 -30.92 8.46 -17.37
C LEU A 609 -29.73 9.37 -16.99
N LYS A 610 -29.63 10.66 -17.31
CA LYS A 610 -30.12 11.55 -18.39
C LYS A 610 -29.32 12.86 -18.19
N SER A 611 -28.69 13.43 -19.22
CA SER A 611 -27.93 14.70 -19.11
C SER A 611 -28.85 15.90 -18.82
N LYS A 612 -28.33 16.95 -18.17
CA LYS A 612 -29.02 18.25 -18.10
C LYS A 612 -28.95 18.97 -19.45
N THR A 613 -30.10 19.27 -20.03
CA THR A 613 -30.22 20.15 -21.20
C THR A 613 -30.14 21.61 -20.74
N VAL A 614 -29.15 22.37 -21.22
CA VAL A 614 -29.08 23.82 -21.00
C VAL A 614 -29.43 24.50 -22.32
N SER A 615 -30.66 25.04 -22.44
CA SER A 615 -31.05 25.87 -23.57
C SER A 615 -30.47 27.28 -23.39
N MET A 616 -29.59 27.70 -24.29
CA MET A 616 -29.23 29.12 -24.45
C MET A 616 -30.21 29.76 -25.42
N ASP A 617 -31.07 30.66 -24.91
CA ASP A 617 -31.91 31.52 -25.74
C ASP A 617 -31.04 32.48 -26.57
N THR A 618 -31.30 32.51 -27.86
CA THR A 618 -30.65 33.42 -28.81
C THR A 618 -31.23 34.83 -28.67
N GLU A 619 -30.36 35.82 -28.45
CA GLU A 619 -30.72 37.24 -28.44
C GLU A 619 -31.40 37.65 -29.75
N SER A 620 -32.61 38.19 -29.64
CA SER A 620 -33.26 38.93 -30.72
C SER A 620 -33.20 40.44 -30.44
N SER A 621 -32.85 41.19 -31.48
CA SER A 621 -32.67 42.65 -31.49
C SER A 621 -33.92 43.45 -31.08
N PRO A 622 -33.77 44.72 -30.64
CA PRO A 622 -34.78 45.42 -29.87
C PRO A 622 -35.77 46.20 -30.75
N SER A 623 -37.07 46.11 -30.41
CA SER A 623 -38.08 47.09 -30.83
C SER A 623 -38.84 47.66 -29.63
N LYS A 624 -38.67 48.98 -29.46
CA LYS A 624 -39.41 49.98 -28.69
C LYS A 624 -40.84 49.63 -28.24
N LEU A 625 -41.15 49.99 -26.98
CA LEU A 625 -42.32 50.77 -26.51
C LEU A 625 -42.26 50.83 -24.96
N SER A 626 -41.83 51.94 -24.37
CA SER A 626 -42.65 53.02 -23.78
C SER A 626 -43.34 52.68 -22.44
N GLY A 627 -42.85 53.32 -21.37
CA GLY A 627 -43.72 54.06 -20.44
C GLY A 627 -44.00 53.49 -19.04
N MET A 628 -43.73 54.34 -18.04
CA MET A 628 -44.35 54.43 -16.70
C MET A 628 -43.87 53.40 -15.65
N SER A 629 -43.01 53.75 -14.68
CA SER A 629 -43.14 54.63 -13.49
C SER A 629 -43.69 53.93 -12.23
N GLY A 630 -42.96 54.01 -11.11
CA GLY A 630 -43.47 53.79 -9.74
C GLY A 630 -42.86 52.59 -9.01
N ILE A 631 -41.76 52.72 -8.26
CA ILE A 631 -41.74 52.98 -6.79
C ILE A 631 -42.36 51.82 -5.97
N PHE A 632 -41.55 50.84 -5.55
CA PHE A 632 -40.96 50.66 -4.21
C PHE A 632 -39.95 49.51 -4.23
#